data_AF-A0A9Q0S5E9-F1
#
_entry.id   AF-A0A9Q0S5E9-F1
#
_cell.length_a   1.000
_cell.length_b   1.000
_cell.length_c   1.000
_cell.angle_alpha   90.00
_cell.angle_beta   90.00
_cell.angle_gamma   90.00
#
_symmetry.space_group_name_H-M   'P 1'
#
loop_
_entity.id
_entity.type
_entity.pdbx_description
1 polymer ?
#
loop_
_entity_poly.entity_id
_entity_poly.type
_entity_poly.pdbx_seq_one_letter_code
_entity_poly.pdbx_strand_id
1 'polypeptide(L)'
;MCFLVRLIFRQEFLMWMVNYGLNNDDSLFDICVILGLVEREIQAQMSQYIDMINNGAKYPHEEKYCKDGKILLPGCFGPIYGNCFFAVLFNETIPREDMADLYK
;
A
#
# COMPACT_ATOMS: atom_id res chain seq x y z
N MET A 1 -5.79 11.92 -13.90
CA MET A 1 -4.77 11.19 -13.11
C MET A 1 -5.16 9.74 -12.78
N CYS A 2 -6.44 9.37 -12.62
CA CYS A 2 -6.84 7.97 -12.30
C CYS A 2 -6.54 6.91 -13.39
N PHE A 3 -6.32 7.31 -14.65
CA PHE A 3 -6.03 6.37 -15.74
C PHE A 3 -4.57 5.89 -15.77
N LEU A 4 -3.61 6.71 -15.34
CA LEU A 4 -2.19 6.32 -15.33
C LEU A 4 -1.89 5.29 -14.24
N VAL A 5 -2.50 5.43 -13.06
CA VAL A 5 -2.35 4.46 -11.96
C VAL A 5 -2.87 3.09 -12.38
N ARG A 6 -3.98 3.04 -13.12
CA ARG A 6 -4.54 1.78 -13.66
C ARG A 6 -3.64 1.10 -14.70
N LEU A 7 -2.86 1.86 -15.46
CA LEU A 7 -2.00 1.32 -16.54
C LEU A 7 -0.63 0.87 -16.02
N ILE A 8 -0.02 1.64 -15.12
CA ILE A 8 1.26 1.29 -14.49
C ILE A 8 1.10 0.03 -13.63
N PHE A 9 0.05 -0.03 -12.79
CA PHE A 9 -0.25 -1.24 -12.02
C PHE A 9 -0.50 -2.45 -12.91
N ARG A 10 -1.14 -2.29 -14.08
CA ARG A 10 -1.48 -3.44 -14.92
C ARG A 10 -0.26 -4.03 -15.60
N GLN A 11 0.67 -3.22 -16.11
CA GLN A 11 1.84 -3.74 -16.84
C GLN A 11 2.91 -4.32 -15.93
N GLU A 12 3.25 -3.68 -14.82
CA GLU A 12 4.30 -4.20 -13.92
C GLU A 12 3.82 -5.42 -13.13
N PHE A 13 2.55 -5.43 -12.71
CA PHE A 13 1.96 -6.58 -12.02
C PHE A 13 1.78 -7.79 -12.96
N LEU A 14 1.35 -7.58 -14.21
CA LEU A 14 1.25 -8.67 -15.20
C LEU A 14 2.63 -9.24 -15.56
N MET A 15 3.63 -8.40 -15.78
CA MET A 15 4.98 -8.88 -16.04
C MET A 15 5.55 -9.65 -14.84
N TRP A 16 5.25 -9.21 -13.61
CA TRP A 16 5.65 -9.92 -12.39
C TRP A 16 4.94 -11.27 -12.21
N MET A 17 3.62 -11.35 -12.43
CA MET A 17 2.88 -12.61 -12.39
C MET A 17 3.42 -13.63 -13.40
N VAL A 18 3.79 -13.16 -14.60
CA VAL A 18 4.39 -14.02 -15.64
C VAL A 18 5.80 -14.49 -15.24
N ASN A 19 6.59 -13.67 -14.55
CA ASN A 19 7.96 -13.99 -14.15
C ASN A 19 8.03 -14.97 -12.97
N TYR A 20 7.03 -14.97 -12.08
CA TYR A 20 6.92 -15.91 -10.96
C TYR A 20 6.26 -17.25 -11.31
N GLY A 21 5.94 -17.49 -12.58
CA GLY A 21 5.45 -18.80 -13.05
C GLY A 21 3.96 -19.04 -12.83
N LEU A 22 3.16 -17.99 -12.58
CA LEU A 22 1.69 -18.06 -12.44
C LEU A 22 0.99 -18.26 -13.81
N ASN A 23 1.45 -19.21 -14.62
CA ASN A 23 0.96 -19.48 -15.97
C ASN A 23 0.16 -20.80 -16.11
N ASN A 24 -0.08 -21.53 -15.01
CA ASN A 24 -0.87 -22.77 -15.03
C ASN A 24 -2.11 -22.68 -14.13
N ASP A 25 -3.11 -23.52 -14.34
CA ASP A 25 -4.45 -23.45 -13.74
C ASP A 25 -4.50 -23.41 -12.18
N ASP A 26 -3.40 -23.73 -11.48
CA ASP A 26 -3.22 -23.50 -10.03
C ASP A 26 -3.04 -22.01 -9.65
N SER A 27 -2.77 -21.15 -10.63
CA SER A 27 -2.56 -19.71 -10.48
C SER A 27 -3.77 -18.95 -9.93
N LEU A 28 -4.99 -19.47 -10.11
CA LEU A 28 -6.20 -18.85 -9.54
C LEU A 28 -6.19 -18.90 -8.01
N PHE A 29 -5.64 -19.95 -7.40
CA PHE A 29 -5.51 -20.05 -5.95
C PHE A 29 -4.46 -19.06 -5.43
N ASP A 30 -3.30 -18.99 -6.09
CA ASP A 30 -2.23 -18.04 -5.74
C ASP A 30 -2.65 -16.58 -5.96
N ILE A 31 -3.39 -16.29 -7.04
CA ILE A 31 -3.98 -14.96 -7.28
C ILE A 31 -4.99 -14.61 -6.18
N CYS A 32 -5.85 -15.54 -5.77
CA CYS A 32 -6.78 -15.31 -4.65
C CYS A 32 -6.05 -15.04 -3.34
N VAL A 33 -4.95 -15.76 -3.06
CA VAL A 33 -4.12 -15.52 -1.87
C VAL A 33 -3.48 -14.13 -1.91
N ILE A 34 -2.91 -13.74 -3.05
CA ILE A 34 -2.30 -12.40 -3.23
C ILE A 34 -3.36 -11.30 -3.11
N LEU A 35 -4.53 -11.48 -3.74
CA LEU A 35 -5.63 -10.52 -3.65
C LEU A 35 -6.12 -10.37 -2.21
N GLY A 36 -6.23 -11.47 -1.45
CA GLY A 36 -6.62 -11.45 -0.05
C GLY A 36 -5.58 -10.73 0.84
N LEU A 37 -4.28 -10.94 0.58
CA LEU A 37 -3.21 -10.21 1.26
C LEU A 37 -3.30 -8.71 0.97
N VAL A 38 -3.41 -8.32 -0.31
CA VAL A 38 -3.56 -6.92 -0.72
C VAL A 38 -4.79 -6.28 -0.06
N GLU A 39 -5.93 -6.97 -0.05
CA GLU A 39 -7.17 -6.46 0.55
C GLU A 39 -7.00 -6.21 2.06
N ARG A 40 -6.42 -7.16 2.79
CA ARG A 40 -6.16 -7.03 4.22
C ARG A 40 -5.24 -5.84 4.51
N GLU A 41 -4.17 -5.68 3.73
CA GLU A 41 -3.23 -4.58 3.93
C GLU A 41 -3.87 -3.24 3.59
N ILE A 42 -4.62 -3.14 2.49
CA ILE A 42 -5.38 -1.92 2.17
C ILE A 42 -6.32 -1.55 3.32
N GLN A 43 -7.03 -2.51 3.91
CA GLN A 43 -7.92 -2.24 5.05
C GLN A 43 -7.15 -1.76 6.28
N ALA A 44 -6.00 -2.36 6.58
CA ALA A 44 -5.14 -1.94 7.69
C ALA A 44 -4.64 -0.49 7.48
N GLN A 45 -4.15 -0.19 6.28
CA GLN A 45 -3.65 1.14 5.93
C GLN A 45 -4.76 2.20 5.89
N MET A 46 -5.95 1.86 5.40
CA MET A 46 -7.12 2.74 5.45
C MET A 46 -7.55 3.05 6.89
N SER A 47 -7.42 2.07 7.80
CA SER A 47 -7.68 2.30 9.23
C SER A 47 -6.67 3.28 9.84
N GLN A 48 -5.41 3.27 9.39
CA GLN A 48 -4.42 4.27 9.79
C GLN A 48 -4.78 5.67 9.32
N TYR A 49 -5.31 5.83 8.10
CA TYR A 49 -5.81 7.14 7.64
C TYR A 49 -6.98 7.65 8.48
N ILE A 50 -7.93 6.77 8.80
CA ILE A 50 -9.06 7.16 9.64
C ILE A 50 -8.57 7.59 11.03
N ASP A 51 -7.60 6.87 11.60
CA ASP A 51 -6.95 7.26 12.85
C ASP A 51 -6.22 8.59 12.74
N MET A 52 -5.50 8.86 11.64
CA MET A 52 -4.84 10.14 11.39
C MET A 52 -5.81 11.32 11.21
N ILE A 53 -6.99 11.09 10.62
CA ILE A 53 -8.05 12.11 10.49
C ILE A 53 -8.63 12.44 11.88
N ASN A 54 -8.91 11.42 12.69
CA ASN A 54 -9.60 11.57 13.96
C ASN A 54 -8.68 12.06 15.08
N ASN A 55 -7.46 11.52 15.17
CA ASN A 55 -6.52 11.76 16.27
C ASN A 55 -5.34 12.66 15.89
N GLY A 56 -5.18 12.99 14.60
CA GLY A 56 -4.05 13.75 14.08
C GLY A 56 -2.80 12.89 13.84
N ALA A 57 -1.68 13.56 13.54
CA ALA A 57 -0.39 12.92 13.37
C ALA A 57 0.11 12.34 14.71
N LYS A 58 0.55 11.07 14.70
CA LYS A 58 1.13 10.43 15.89
C LYS A 58 2.65 10.47 15.87
N TYR A 59 3.25 10.46 14.69
CA TYR A 59 4.71 10.42 14.51
C TYR A 59 5.23 11.66 13.76
N PRO A 60 6.48 12.09 14.01
CA PRO A 60 7.04 13.31 13.41
C PRO A 60 7.04 13.34 11.88
N HIS A 61 7.20 12.18 11.24
CA HIS A 61 7.21 12.07 9.78
C HIS A 61 5.83 12.30 9.14
N GLU A 62 4.75 12.23 9.91
CA GLU A 62 3.37 12.39 9.46
C GLU A 62 2.87 13.84 9.57
N GLU A 63 3.46 14.63 10.46
CA GLU A 63 3.03 16.02 10.76
C GLU A 63 3.01 16.91 9.51
N LYS A 64 3.95 16.69 8.59
CA LYS A 64 4.04 17.43 7.33
C LYS A 64 2.79 17.23 6.46
N TYR A 65 2.12 16.09 6.59
CA TYR A 65 1.03 15.67 5.72
C TYR A 65 -0.33 15.69 6.41
N CYS A 66 -0.37 15.86 7.73
CA CYS A 66 -1.57 16.01 8.54
C CYS A 66 -1.68 17.42 9.11
N LYS A 67 -2.77 18.13 8.79
CA LYS A 67 -3.04 19.45 9.35
C LYS A 67 -4.53 19.64 9.61
N ASP A 68 -4.88 20.07 10.82
CA ASP A 68 -6.26 20.43 11.21
C ASP A 68 -7.31 19.33 10.89
N GLY A 69 -7.00 18.07 11.19
CA GLY A 69 -7.88 16.92 10.92
C GLY A 69 -8.00 16.56 9.43
N LYS A 70 -7.15 17.12 8.57
CA LYS A 70 -7.08 16.82 7.14
C LYS A 70 -5.75 16.17 6.80
N ILE A 71 -5.79 15.24 5.86
CA ILE A 71 -4.60 14.56 5.36
C ILE A 71 -4.36 14.96 3.91
N LEU A 72 -3.12 15.27 3.56
CA LEU A 72 -2.68 15.40 2.19
C LEU A 72 -2.51 14.02 1.55
N LEU A 73 -3.60 13.47 1.03
CA LEU A 73 -3.64 12.16 0.38
C LEU A 73 -2.52 11.93 -0.65
N PRO A 74 -2.21 12.85 -1.59
CA PRO A 74 -1.11 12.65 -2.53
C PRO A 74 0.27 12.46 -1.88
N GLY A 75 0.49 13.05 -0.70
CA GLY A 75 1.75 12.94 0.04
C GLY A 75 1.83 11.70 0.92
N CYS A 76 0.73 11.29 1.55
CA CYS A 76 0.71 10.08 2.37
C CYS A 76 0.48 8.79 1.57
N PHE A 77 -0.02 8.88 0.34
CA PHE A 77 -0.32 7.69 -0.47
C PHE A 77 0.92 6.87 -0.79
N GLY A 78 2.06 7.52 -1.05
CA GLY A 78 3.33 6.85 -1.35
C GLY A 78 3.76 5.86 -0.26
N PRO A 79 3.86 6.27 1.01
CA PRO A 79 4.25 5.38 2.10
C PRO A 79 3.35 4.16 2.27
N ILE A 80 2.04 4.38 2.22
CA ILE A 80 1.04 3.31 2.35
C ILE A 80 1.12 2.35 1.17
N TYR A 81 1.26 2.89 -0.04
CA TYR A 81 1.43 2.10 -1.24
C TYR A 81 2.70 1.26 -1.20
N GLY A 82 3.81 1.85 -0.79
CA GLY A 82 5.07 1.16 -0.56
C GLY A 82 4.92 0.03 0.44
N ASN A 83 4.22 0.27 1.56
CA ASN A 83 4.04 -0.75 2.58
C ASN A 83 3.15 -1.93 2.12
N CYS A 84 2.09 -1.67 1.35
CA CYS A 84 1.31 -2.73 0.71
C CYS A 84 2.18 -3.55 -0.25
N PHE A 85 3.11 -2.91 -0.98
CA PHE A 85 4.07 -3.59 -1.84
C PHE A 85 5.05 -4.46 -1.04
N PHE A 86 5.60 -3.97 0.07
CA PHE A 86 6.48 -4.75 0.95
C PHE A 86 5.76 -5.98 1.51
N ALA A 87 4.51 -5.81 1.93
CA ALA A 87 3.69 -6.89 2.46
C ALA A 87 3.41 -7.98 1.42
N VAL A 88 3.24 -7.62 0.16
CA VAL A 88 3.00 -8.60 -0.92
C VAL A 88 4.31 -9.26 -1.37
N LEU A 89 5.40 -8.50 -1.49
CA LEU A 89 6.66 -8.98 -2.04
C LEU A 89 7.51 -9.77 -1.04
N PHE A 90 7.51 -9.35 0.22
CA PHE A 90 8.38 -9.91 1.26
C PHE A 90 7.59 -10.60 2.37
N ASN A 91 6.25 -10.56 2.31
CA ASN A 91 5.38 -11.02 3.39
C ASN A 91 5.68 -10.31 4.73
N GLU A 92 6.20 -9.08 4.66
CA GLU A 92 6.60 -8.26 5.79
C GLU A 92 5.94 -6.89 5.69
N THR A 93 5.40 -6.41 6.81
CA THR A 93 4.82 -5.07 6.93
C THR A 93 5.72 -4.21 7.79
N ILE A 94 6.03 -3.02 7.29
CA ILE A 94 6.74 -2.02 8.07
C ILE A 94 5.72 -1.42 9.06
N PRO A 95 5.99 -1.43 10.37
CA PRO A 95 5.11 -0.81 11.34
C PRO A 95 5.11 0.70 11.15
N ARG A 96 3.99 1.35 11.50
CA ARG A 96 3.75 2.78 11.25
C ARG A 96 4.83 3.70 11.84
N GLU A 97 5.37 3.35 13.01
CA GLU A 97 6.49 4.07 13.64
C GLU A 97 7.76 4.10 12.80
N ASP A 98 8.04 3.03 12.06
CA ASP A 98 9.26 2.85 11.27
C ASP A 98 9.09 3.27 9.80
N MET A 99 7.92 3.78 9.41
CA MET A 99 7.65 4.22 8.04
C MET A 99 8.36 5.52 7.65
N ALA A 100 9.16 6.13 8.52
CA ALA A 100 9.78 7.44 8.27
C ALA A 100 10.54 7.52 6.93
N ASP A 101 11.18 6.43 6.51
CA ASP A 101 11.91 6.35 5.24
C ASP A 101 11.00 6.37 4.01
N LEU A 102 9.76 5.89 4.15
CA LEU A 102 8.76 5.87 3.08
C LEU A 102 8.08 7.24 2.87
N TYR A 103 8.22 8.16 3.83
CA TYR A 103 7.66 9.53 3.80
C TYR A 103 8.63 10.58 3.22
N LYS A 104 9.78 10.15 2.71
CA LYS A 104 10.83 11.00 2.12
C LYS A 104 10.50 11.50 0.73
#